data_AF-A0A5E4PHG2-F1
#
_entry.id   AF-A0A5E4PHG2-F1
#
_cell.length_a   1.000
_cell.length_b   1.000
_cell.length_c   1.000
_cell.angle_alpha   90.00
_cell.angle_beta   90.00
_cell.angle_gamma   90.00
#
_symmetry.space_group_name_H-M   'P 1'
#
loop_
_entity.id
_entity.type
_entity.pdbx_description
1 polymer ?
#
loop_
_entity_poly.entity_id
_entity_poly.type
_entity_poly.pdbx_seq_one_letter_code
_entity_poly.pdbx_strand_id
1 'polypeptide(L)'
;MQQYNILRAIYMSFYSRNLYRDVANNWGGKAFLYLFILVVLTSIYFTYTIQRDLNQGYQATYINIIKPQVPVITVENGKVITPENRPYFIIDPETHTNYAVIDTSGQYTSIEQAKSLILVTEKEVIMQSREDETKTYKVPADAKESFDPVKINDFIQKFISYLWIPIFIFMVVLAYLYRILQALLYSILGKLFALIFSVKLSYWQIVQIMMVAITPAIVLAEIHHGLRVSIAHEMLLYFLLGIVYLFYGIISNKN
;
A
#
# COMPACT_ATOMS: atom_id res chain seq x y z
N MET A 1 6.37 -39.18 -7.46
CA MET A 1 6.28 -38.18 -8.55
C MET A 1 5.17 -37.19 -8.18
N GLN A 2 5.42 -35.89 -8.31
CA GLN A 2 4.44 -34.85 -8.01
C GLN A 2 3.17 -35.04 -8.86
N GLN A 3 2.01 -34.99 -8.21
CA GLN A 3 0.72 -35.23 -8.89
C GLN A 3 -0.03 -33.94 -9.24
N TYR A 4 0.25 -32.83 -8.56
CA TYR A 4 -0.54 -31.60 -8.68
C TYR A 4 0.29 -30.40 -9.15
N ASN A 5 -0.25 -29.63 -10.10
CA ASN A 5 0.30 -28.34 -10.52
C ASN A 5 -0.04 -27.23 -9.49
N ILE A 6 0.82 -26.23 -9.36
CA ILE A 6 0.75 -25.06 -8.48
C ILE A 6 -0.59 -24.32 -8.61
N LEU A 7 -1.05 -24.02 -9.82
CA LEU A 7 -2.32 -23.28 -10.00
C LEU A 7 -3.53 -24.08 -9.50
N ARG A 8 -3.53 -25.40 -9.74
CA ARG A 8 -4.59 -26.29 -9.26
C ARG A 8 -4.55 -26.42 -7.74
N ALA A 9 -3.36 -26.34 -7.15
CA ALA A 9 -3.20 -26.38 -5.70
C ALA A 9 -3.86 -25.20 -4.99
N ILE A 10 -4.04 -24.04 -5.63
CA ILE A 10 -4.76 -22.90 -5.05
C ILE A 10 -6.20 -23.30 -4.71
N TYR A 11 -6.94 -23.82 -5.69
CA TYR A 11 -8.30 -24.30 -5.48
C TYR A 11 -8.35 -25.55 -4.60
N MET A 12 -7.42 -26.49 -4.79
CA MET A 12 -7.41 -27.74 -4.03
C MET A 12 -6.98 -27.57 -2.57
N SER A 13 -6.33 -26.45 -2.21
CA SER A 13 -5.95 -26.12 -0.82
C SER A 13 -7.17 -26.04 0.11
N PHE A 14 -8.36 -25.76 -0.43
CA PHE A 14 -9.58 -25.65 0.37
C PHE A 14 -10.12 -27.00 0.86
N TYR A 15 -9.69 -28.13 0.27
CA TYR A 15 -10.34 -29.41 0.60
C TYR A 15 -9.50 -30.67 0.37
N SER A 16 -8.44 -30.66 -0.43
CA SER A 16 -7.80 -31.89 -0.89
C SER A 16 -6.76 -32.44 0.09
N ARG A 17 -7.08 -33.56 0.76
CA ARG A 17 -6.10 -34.31 1.57
C ARG A 17 -4.92 -34.80 0.74
N ASN A 18 -5.18 -35.24 -0.49
CA ASN A 18 -4.15 -35.76 -1.39
C ASN A 18 -3.16 -34.68 -1.80
N LEU A 19 -3.60 -33.43 -1.92
CA LEU A 19 -2.69 -32.30 -2.14
C LEU A 19 -1.75 -32.16 -0.95
N TYR A 20 -2.26 -32.11 0.28
CA TYR A 20 -1.41 -31.96 1.48
C TYR A 20 -0.42 -33.13 1.67
N ARG A 21 -0.80 -34.34 1.27
CA ARG A 21 0.12 -35.50 1.21
C ARG A 21 1.21 -35.31 0.16
N ASP A 22 0.86 -34.85 -1.04
CA ASP A 22 1.82 -34.60 -2.11
C ASP A 22 2.78 -33.46 -1.75
N VAL A 23 2.26 -32.39 -1.12
CA VAL A 23 3.05 -31.25 -0.64
C VAL A 23 4.08 -31.69 0.39
N ALA A 24 3.68 -32.48 1.37
CA ALA A 24 4.58 -32.95 2.43
C ALA A 24 5.71 -33.85 1.90
N ASN A 25 5.45 -34.64 0.87
CA ASN A 25 6.37 -35.71 0.45
C ASN A 25 7.13 -35.42 -0.85
N ASN A 26 6.59 -34.59 -1.75
CA ASN A 26 7.10 -34.46 -3.12
C ASN A 26 7.43 -33.01 -3.56
N TRP A 27 7.01 -31.97 -2.85
CA TRP A 27 7.16 -30.59 -3.34
C TRP A 27 8.54 -29.97 -3.11
N GLY A 28 9.11 -30.14 -1.91
CA GLY A 28 10.36 -29.50 -1.54
C GLY A 28 10.29 -27.97 -1.70
N GLY A 29 11.24 -27.39 -2.44
CA GLY A 29 11.29 -25.95 -2.71
C GLY A 29 10.09 -25.40 -3.52
N LYS A 30 9.28 -26.26 -4.16
CA LYS A 30 8.11 -25.81 -4.94
C LYS A 30 7.02 -25.18 -4.07
N ALA A 31 6.97 -25.46 -2.76
CA ALA A 31 6.06 -24.78 -1.84
C ALA A 31 6.34 -23.26 -1.75
N PHE A 32 7.61 -22.85 -1.87
CA PHE A 32 8.00 -21.44 -1.94
C PHE A 32 7.52 -20.79 -3.22
N LEU A 33 7.72 -21.46 -4.36
CA LEU A 33 7.24 -20.98 -5.65
C LEU A 33 5.70 -20.88 -5.67
N TYR A 34 5.01 -21.84 -5.06
CA TYR A 34 3.56 -21.80 -4.89
C TYR A 34 3.15 -20.56 -4.08
N LEU A 35 3.77 -20.33 -2.93
CA LEU A 35 3.45 -19.19 -2.08
C LEU A 35 3.73 -17.87 -2.81
N PHE A 36 4.85 -17.79 -3.55
CA PHE A 36 5.18 -16.62 -4.36
C PHE A 36 4.10 -16.34 -5.41
N ILE A 37 3.66 -17.36 -6.16
CA ILE A 37 2.60 -17.22 -7.16
C ILE A 37 1.28 -16.80 -6.52
N LEU A 38 0.92 -17.39 -5.38
CA LEU A 38 -0.27 -17.01 -4.64
C LEU A 38 -0.23 -15.53 -4.25
N VAL A 39 0.89 -15.07 -3.67
CA VAL A 39 1.10 -13.67 -3.27
C VAL A 39 1.02 -12.74 -4.49
N VAL A 40 1.71 -13.07 -5.59
CA VAL A 40 1.65 -12.30 -6.84
C VAL A 40 0.21 -12.12 -7.33
N LEU A 41 -0.57 -13.20 -7.37
CA LEU A 41 -1.96 -13.14 -7.84
C LEU A 41 -2.83 -12.28 -6.93
N THR A 42 -2.68 -12.42 -5.61
CA THR A 42 -3.45 -11.64 -4.64
C THR A 42 -3.06 -10.16 -4.63
N SER A 43 -1.77 -9.85 -4.82
CA SER A 43 -1.28 -8.48 -4.82
C SER A 43 -1.75 -7.67 -6.03
N ILE A 44 -2.11 -8.30 -7.16
CA ILE A 44 -2.64 -7.57 -8.34
C ILE A 44 -3.87 -6.75 -7.96
N TYR A 45 -4.83 -7.38 -7.28
CA TYR A 45 -6.07 -6.72 -6.90
C TYR A 45 -5.81 -5.58 -5.90
N PHE A 46 -5.01 -5.85 -4.87
CA PHE A 46 -4.65 -4.85 -3.86
C PHE A 46 -3.91 -3.65 -4.47
N THR A 47 -2.90 -3.89 -5.31
CA THR A 47 -2.18 -2.79 -5.99
C THR A 47 -3.08 -2.01 -6.93
N TYR A 48 -4.01 -2.68 -7.63
CA TYR A 48 -5.02 -1.99 -8.42
C TYR A 48 -5.87 -1.03 -7.58
N THR A 49 -6.32 -1.45 -6.39
CA THR A 49 -7.09 -0.56 -5.50
C THR A 49 -6.29 0.65 -5.05
N ILE A 50 -5.02 0.48 -4.67
CA ILE A 50 -4.13 1.60 -4.31
C ILE A 50 -3.96 2.56 -5.48
N GLN A 51 -3.66 2.05 -6.68
CA GLN A 51 -3.47 2.87 -7.87
C GLN A 51 -4.73 3.66 -8.22
N ARG A 52 -5.90 3.03 -8.10
CA ARG A 52 -7.19 3.69 -8.32
C ARG A 52 -7.42 4.80 -7.31
N ASP A 53 -7.20 4.54 -6.02
CA ASP A 53 -7.43 5.51 -4.96
C ASP A 53 -6.43 6.69 -5.06
N LEU A 54 -5.18 6.45 -5.45
CA LEU A 54 -4.20 7.49 -5.79
C LEU A 54 -4.65 8.35 -6.98
N ASN A 55 -5.11 7.72 -8.06
CA ASN A 55 -5.64 8.43 -9.22
C ASN A 55 -6.87 9.26 -8.85
N GLN A 56 -7.78 8.72 -8.03
CA GLN A 56 -8.97 9.45 -7.56
C GLN A 56 -8.59 10.65 -6.71
N GLY A 57 -7.67 10.50 -5.75
CA GLY A 57 -7.17 11.62 -4.94
C GLY A 57 -6.49 12.69 -5.78
N TYR A 58 -5.68 12.29 -6.75
CA TYR A 58 -5.06 13.24 -7.70
C TYR A 58 -6.10 14.02 -8.52
N GLN A 59 -7.13 13.35 -9.03
CA GLN A 59 -8.20 14.01 -9.77
C GLN A 59 -9.03 14.94 -8.86
N ALA A 60 -9.49 14.44 -7.71
CA ALA A 60 -10.35 15.16 -6.79
C ALA A 60 -9.66 16.40 -6.20
N THR A 61 -8.38 16.30 -5.81
CA THR A 61 -7.66 17.39 -5.15
C THR A 61 -6.85 18.21 -6.14
N TYR A 62 -5.89 17.60 -6.84
CA TYR A 62 -4.96 18.38 -7.66
C TYR A 62 -5.62 18.93 -8.92
N ILE A 63 -6.33 18.10 -9.69
CA ILE A 63 -6.93 18.53 -10.96
C ILE A 63 -8.10 19.48 -10.75
N ASN A 64 -9.02 19.15 -9.84
CA ASN A 64 -10.26 19.90 -9.68
C ASN A 64 -10.12 21.15 -8.79
N ILE A 65 -9.24 21.10 -7.78
CA ILE A 65 -9.12 22.18 -6.79
C ILE A 65 -7.84 22.99 -7.03
N ILE A 66 -6.67 22.37 -7.02
CA ILE A 66 -5.39 23.09 -6.99
C ILE A 66 -5.02 23.68 -8.36
N LYS A 67 -4.92 22.84 -9.40
CA LYS A 67 -4.42 23.21 -10.73
C LYS A 67 -5.14 24.41 -11.36
N PRO A 68 -6.48 24.57 -11.27
CA PRO A 68 -7.17 25.70 -11.87
C PRO A 68 -6.92 27.05 -11.18
N GLN A 69 -6.51 27.02 -9.91
CA GLN A 69 -6.37 28.21 -9.06
C GLN A 69 -4.92 28.68 -8.91
N VAL A 70 -3.95 27.79 -9.12
CA VAL A 70 -2.52 28.10 -8.99
C VAL A 70 -2.02 28.81 -10.26
N PRO A 71 -1.42 30.01 -10.15
CA PRO A 71 -0.82 30.70 -11.30
C PRO A 71 0.52 30.06 -11.70
N VAL A 72 1.09 30.52 -12.81
CA VAL A 72 2.51 30.28 -13.07
C VAL A 72 3.33 30.99 -12.00
N ILE A 73 4.21 30.26 -11.31
CA ILE A 73 5.08 30.82 -10.26
C ILE A 73 6.51 30.77 -10.76
N THR A 74 7.22 31.88 -10.69
CA THR A 74 8.65 31.92 -11.01
C THR A 74 9.44 32.26 -9.75
N VAL A 75 10.52 31.54 -9.51
CA VAL A 75 11.48 31.83 -8.44
C VAL A 75 12.77 32.29 -9.08
N GLU A 76 13.18 33.53 -8.81
CA GLU A 76 14.43 34.09 -9.30
C GLU A 76 15.02 35.07 -8.29
N ASN A 77 16.34 35.00 -8.06
CA ASN A 77 17.08 35.91 -7.19
C ASN A 77 16.51 36.01 -5.76
N GLY A 78 16.11 34.87 -5.18
CA GLY A 78 15.52 34.83 -3.83
C GLY A 78 14.10 35.38 -3.74
N LYS A 79 13.40 35.53 -4.87
CA LYS A 79 12.03 36.05 -4.92
C LYS A 79 11.09 35.12 -5.66
N VAL A 80 9.91 34.92 -5.10
CA VAL A 80 8.74 34.36 -5.77
C VAL A 80 8.03 35.47 -6.54
N ILE A 81 7.69 35.20 -7.78
CA ILE A 81 7.05 36.12 -8.71
C ILE A 81 5.80 35.44 -9.27
N THR A 82 4.69 36.19 -9.29
CA THR A 82 3.42 35.77 -9.89
C THR A 82 3.04 36.69 -11.07
N PRO A 83 2.10 36.29 -11.95
CA PRO A 83 1.77 37.05 -13.16
C PRO A 83 1.14 38.40 -12.88
N GLU A 84 0.34 38.49 -11.80
CA GLU A 84 -0.33 39.72 -11.38
C GLU A 84 0.05 40.05 -9.94
N ASN A 85 0.18 41.34 -9.62
CA ASN A 85 0.48 41.79 -8.26
C ASN A 85 -0.77 41.75 -7.36
N ARG A 86 -1.28 40.56 -7.07
CA ARG A 86 -2.41 40.31 -6.17
C ARG A 86 -2.29 38.95 -5.48
N PRO A 87 -2.99 38.74 -4.35
CA PRO A 87 -3.13 37.42 -3.76
C PRO A 87 -3.92 36.45 -4.65
N TYR A 88 -3.42 35.22 -4.77
CA TYR A 88 -4.10 34.07 -5.36
C TYR A 88 -4.55 33.14 -4.23
N PHE A 89 -5.85 32.88 -4.15
CA PHE A 89 -6.44 31.98 -3.16
C PHE A 89 -6.70 30.62 -3.80
N ILE A 90 -6.23 29.56 -3.15
CA ILE A 90 -6.55 28.17 -3.50
C ILE A 90 -7.60 27.73 -2.49
N ILE A 91 -8.85 27.74 -2.91
CA ILE A 91 -10.02 27.52 -2.05
C ILE A 91 -10.56 26.11 -2.32
N ASP A 92 -10.85 25.38 -1.24
CA ASP A 92 -11.63 24.15 -1.32
C ASP A 92 -13.10 24.50 -1.61
N PRO A 93 -13.68 24.04 -2.73
CA PRO A 93 -15.03 24.39 -3.12
C PRO A 93 -16.11 23.82 -2.18
N GLU A 94 -15.82 22.75 -1.43
CA GLU A 94 -16.80 22.12 -0.53
C GLU A 94 -16.82 22.77 0.84
N THR A 95 -15.64 23.05 1.42
CA THR A 95 -15.53 23.61 2.78
C THR A 95 -15.43 25.12 2.81
N HIS A 96 -15.18 25.75 1.65
CA HIS A 96 -14.87 27.17 1.50
C HIS A 96 -13.67 27.65 2.33
N THR A 97 -12.77 26.74 2.72
CA THR A 97 -11.52 27.09 3.42
C THR A 97 -10.39 27.37 2.44
N ASN A 98 -9.52 28.35 2.76
CA ASN A 98 -8.31 28.59 1.99
C ASN A 98 -7.29 27.48 2.27
N TYR A 99 -7.08 26.59 1.31
CA TYR A 99 -6.03 25.57 1.42
C TYR A 99 -4.64 26.22 1.39
N ALA A 100 -4.43 27.15 0.46
CA ALA A 100 -3.20 27.90 0.32
C ALA A 100 -3.47 29.32 -0.20
N VAL A 101 -2.58 30.26 0.12
CA VAL A 101 -2.57 31.61 -0.44
C VAL A 101 -1.19 31.89 -1.00
N ILE A 102 -1.12 32.41 -2.23
CA ILE A 102 0.12 32.90 -2.84
C ILE A 102 -0.01 34.41 -2.96
N ASP A 103 0.77 35.14 -2.19
CA ASP A 103 0.72 36.60 -2.15
C ASP A 103 2.12 37.23 -2.20
N THR A 104 2.54 37.58 -3.41
CA THR A 104 3.79 38.33 -3.64
C THR A 104 3.61 39.85 -3.50
N SER A 105 2.39 40.34 -3.25
CA SER A 105 2.08 41.78 -3.09
C SER A 105 2.36 42.30 -1.68
N GLY A 106 2.42 41.41 -0.69
CA GLY A 106 2.67 41.74 0.72
C GLY A 106 1.42 42.15 1.50
N GLN A 107 0.22 41.85 0.99
CA GLN A 107 -1.04 42.08 1.68
C GLN A 107 -1.20 41.15 2.91
N TYR A 108 -0.70 39.92 2.82
CA TYR A 108 -0.70 38.91 3.87
C TYR A 108 0.73 38.56 4.26
N THR A 109 1.03 38.62 5.55
CA THR A 109 2.37 38.29 6.09
C THR A 109 2.37 37.12 7.06
N SER A 110 1.20 36.60 7.42
CA SER A 110 1.06 35.42 8.27
C SER A 110 -0.11 34.54 7.85
N ILE A 111 -0.04 33.25 8.19
CA ILE A 111 -1.09 32.28 7.86
C ILE A 111 -2.41 32.57 8.58
N GLU A 112 -2.37 33.19 9.77
CA GLU A 112 -3.55 33.57 10.54
C GLU A 112 -4.32 34.70 9.85
N GLN A 113 -3.59 35.66 9.26
CA GLN A 113 -4.19 36.73 8.45
C GLN A 113 -4.80 36.18 7.16
N ALA A 114 -4.07 35.29 6.48
CA ALA A 114 -4.50 34.65 5.24
C ALA A 114 -5.61 33.59 5.46
N LYS A 115 -5.81 33.17 6.72
CA LYS A 115 -6.69 32.06 7.12
C LYS A 115 -6.44 30.80 6.28
N SER A 116 -5.18 30.44 6.08
CA SER A 116 -4.76 29.34 5.21
C SER A 116 -3.75 28.42 5.88
N LEU A 117 -3.61 27.19 5.36
CA LEU A 117 -2.59 26.24 5.84
C LEU A 117 -1.19 26.57 5.29
N ILE A 118 -1.15 27.21 4.12
CA ILE A 118 0.09 27.58 3.42
C ILE A 118 -0.04 29.04 2.96
N LEU A 119 1.00 29.84 3.19
CA LEU A 119 1.17 31.18 2.65
C LEU A 119 2.52 31.26 1.94
N VAL A 120 2.50 31.54 0.64
CA VAL A 120 3.69 31.79 -0.17
C VAL A 120 3.81 33.29 -0.37
N THR A 121 4.82 33.93 0.21
CA THR A 121 5.11 35.35 0.00
C THR A 121 6.21 35.56 -1.03
N GLU A 122 6.62 36.81 -1.30
CA GLU A 122 7.77 37.09 -2.17
C GLU A 122 9.04 36.34 -1.69
N LYS A 123 9.26 36.19 -0.38
CA LYS A 123 10.56 35.72 0.15
C LYS A 123 10.47 34.43 0.96
N GLU A 124 9.27 33.97 1.28
CA GLU A 124 9.11 32.85 2.20
C GLU A 124 7.87 31.97 1.98
N VAL A 125 8.15 30.70 2.23
CA VAL A 125 7.36 29.50 2.53
C VAL A 125 6.74 29.40 3.91
N ILE A 126 5.56 29.94 4.24
CA ILE A 126 4.98 29.76 5.59
C ILE A 126 3.94 28.62 5.57
N MET A 127 4.13 27.60 6.41
CA MET A 127 3.25 26.43 6.48
C MET A 127 2.84 26.13 7.92
N GLN A 128 1.55 25.84 8.12
CA GLN A 128 1.05 25.30 9.38
C GLN A 128 1.40 23.80 9.44
N SER A 129 2.32 23.42 10.33
CA SER A 129 2.75 22.03 10.50
C SER A 129 1.91 21.28 11.55
N ARG A 130 1.41 21.99 12.58
CA ARG A 130 0.49 21.54 13.64
C ARG A 130 -0.38 22.73 14.06
N GLU A 131 -1.44 22.51 14.85
CA GLU A 131 -2.35 23.59 15.29
C GLU A 131 -1.60 24.84 15.80
N ASP A 132 -0.56 24.65 16.61
CA ASP A 132 0.23 25.75 17.20
C ASP A 132 1.66 25.89 16.63
N GLU A 133 2.00 25.20 15.53
CA GLU A 133 3.36 25.21 14.98
C GLU A 133 3.37 25.66 13.52
N THR A 134 4.01 26.81 13.28
CA THR A 134 4.32 27.33 11.94
C THR A 134 5.78 27.10 11.58
N LYS A 135 6.01 26.68 10.32
CA LYS A 135 7.34 26.53 9.75
C LYS A 135 7.50 27.51 8.60
N THR A 136 8.60 28.25 8.64
CA THR A 136 8.95 29.25 7.63
C THR A 136 10.19 28.80 6.88
N TYR A 137 10.08 28.72 5.56
CA TYR A 137 11.15 28.37 4.65
C TYR A 137 11.52 29.58 3.79
N LYS A 138 12.75 30.06 3.86
CA LYS A 138 13.18 31.18 3.01
C LYS A 138 13.44 30.71 1.58
N VAL A 139 13.11 31.56 0.62
CA VAL A 139 13.41 31.32 -0.79
C VAL A 139 14.93 31.44 -0.98
N PRO A 140 15.61 30.42 -1.52
CA PRO A 140 17.06 30.47 -1.73
C PRO A 140 17.44 31.56 -2.73
N ALA A 141 18.50 32.31 -2.46
CA ALA A 141 18.93 33.43 -3.29
C ALA A 141 19.39 33.00 -4.70
N ASP A 142 19.89 31.78 -4.81
CA ASP A 142 20.40 31.15 -6.02
C ASP A 142 19.34 30.32 -6.79
N ALA A 143 18.11 30.24 -6.27
CA ALA A 143 17.03 29.52 -6.94
C ALA A 143 16.63 30.23 -8.23
N LYS A 144 16.59 29.46 -9.33
CA LYS A 144 16.10 29.91 -10.64
C LYS A 144 15.23 28.81 -11.24
N GLU A 145 13.94 28.84 -10.92
CA GLU A 145 12.99 27.80 -11.30
C GLU A 145 11.66 28.42 -11.72
N SER A 146 10.95 27.75 -12.63
CA SER A 146 9.59 28.17 -13.04
C SER A 146 8.63 26.99 -12.91
N PHE A 147 7.59 27.21 -12.13
CA PHE A 147 6.54 26.28 -11.80
C PHE A 147 5.32 26.60 -12.65
N ASP A 148 5.24 25.92 -13.80
CA ASP A 148 4.09 25.94 -14.69
C ASP A 148 3.12 24.81 -14.27
N PRO A 149 1.88 25.12 -13.85
CA PRO A 149 0.89 24.12 -13.43
C PRO A 149 0.61 23.05 -14.49
N VAL A 150 0.76 23.37 -15.78
CA VAL A 150 0.60 22.42 -16.89
C VAL A 150 1.78 21.44 -16.92
N LYS A 151 3.02 21.93 -16.82
CA LYS A 151 4.20 21.05 -16.80
C LYS A 151 4.25 20.18 -15.55
N ILE A 152 3.91 20.76 -14.39
CA ILE A 152 3.81 20.03 -13.12
C ILE A 152 2.74 18.94 -13.24
N ASN A 153 1.57 19.27 -13.80
CA ASN A 153 0.51 18.31 -14.06
C ASN A 153 1.01 17.12 -14.89
N ASP A 154 1.68 17.39 -16.00
CA ASP A 154 2.15 16.35 -16.90
C ASP A 154 3.20 15.45 -16.23
N PHE A 155 4.07 16.03 -15.40
CA PHE A 155 5.02 15.29 -14.59
C PHE A 155 4.31 14.41 -13.55
N ILE A 156 3.40 14.97 -12.75
CA ILE A 156 2.67 14.23 -11.70
C ILE A 156 1.83 13.13 -12.34
N GLN A 157 1.11 13.41 -13.43
CA GLN A 157 0.28 12.42 -14.11
C GLN A 157 1.12 11.25 -14.62
N LYS A 158 2.28 11.51 -15.23
CA LYS A 158 3.22 10.45 -15.65
C LYS A 158 3.71 9.67 -14.44
N PHE A 159 4.15 10.35 -13.39
CA PHE A 159 4.64 9.70 -12.17
C PHE A 159 3.58 8.76 -11.57
N ILE A 160 2.36 9.24 -11.35
CA ILE A 160 1.26 8.44 -10.80
C ILE A 160 0.90 7.28 -11.73
N SER A 161 0.92 7.47 -13.05
CA SER A 161 0.56 6.42 -14.03
C SER A 161 1.53 5.24 -14.00
N TYR A 162 2.79 5.44 -13.63
CA TYR A 162 3.81 4.39 -13.54
C TYR A 162 4.07 3.90 -12.11
N LEU A 163 3.52 4.58 -11.10
CA LEU A 163 3.81 4.30 -9.69
C LEU A 163 3.37 2.89 -9.25
N TRP A 164 2.38 2.30 -9.91
CA TRP A 164 1.92 0.95 -9.61
C TRP A 164 3.02 -0.12 -9.77
N ILE A 165 4.00 0.05 -10.66
CA ILE A 165 5.05 -0.95 -10.91
C ILE A 165 5.96 -1.12 -9.69
N PRO A 166 6.64 -0.06 -9.18
CA PRO A 166 7.47 -0.19 -7.99
C PRO A 166 6.63 -0.54 -6.75
N ILE A 167 5.40 -0.02 -6.61
CA ILE A 167 4.49 -0.41 -5.53
C ILE A 167 4.20 -1.91 -5.58
N PHE A 168 3.87 -2.45 -6.75
CA PHE A 168 3.57 -3.87 -6.92
C PHE A 168 4.75 -4.74 -6.50
N ILE A 169 5.96 -4.44 -7.00
CA ILE A 169 7.17 -5.20 -6.68
C ILE A 169 7.45 -5.14 -5.18
N PHE A 170 7.40 -3.94 -4.59
CA PHE A 170 7.64 -3.75 -3.16
C PHE A 170 6.63 -4.52 -2.30
N MET A 171 5.34 -4.44 -2.64
CA MET A 171 4.28 -5.13 -1.92
C MET A 171 4.40 -6.66 -2.03
N VAL A 172 4.69 -7.19 -3.22
CA VAL A 172 4.90 -8.63 -3.42
C VAL A 172 6.07 -9.13 -2.58
N VAL A 173 7.20 -8.40 -2.58
CA VAL A 173 8.39 -8.80 -1.80
C VAL A 173 8.08 -8.80 -0.31
N LEU A 174 7.51 -7.72 0.23
CA LEU A 174 7.17 -7.63 1.65
C LEU A 174 6.15 -8.70 2.06
N ALA A 175 5.07 -8.85 1.28
CA ALA A 175 4.05 -9.84 1.57
C ALA A 175 4.63 -11.26 1.52
N TYR A 176 5.47 -11.57 0.54
CA TYR A 176 6.10 -12.88 0.41
C TYR A 176 7.02 -13.20 1.60
N LEU A 177 7.89 -12.27 2.01
CA LEU A 177 8.76 -12.44 3.17
C LEU A 177 7.95 -12.60 4.47
N TYR A 178 6.91 -11.78 4.63
CA TYR A 178 5.98 -11.90 5.75
C TYR A 178 5.33 -13.28 5.80
N ARG A 179 4.84 -13.81 4.66
CA ARG A 179 4.21 -15.14 4.61
C ARG A 179 5.18 -16.28 4.85
N ILE A 180 6.44 -16.16 4.43
CA ILE A 180 7.48 -17.14 4.78
C ILE A 180 7.70 -17.16 6.29
N LEU A 181 7.90 -15.99 6.90
CA LEU A 181 8.09 -15.88 8.34
C LEU A 181 6.88 -16.45 9.10
N GLN A 182 5.67 -16.11 8.66
CA GLN A 182 4.43 -16.65 9.20
C GLN A 182 4.37 -18.17 9.10
N ALA A 183 4.72 -18.75 7.93
CA ALA A 183 4.72 -20.20 7.73
C ALA A 183 5.71 -20.91 8.64
N LEU A 184 6.90 -20.34 8.85
CA LEU A 184 7.89 -20.84 9.81
C LEU A 184 7.32 -20.83 11.24
N LEU A 185 6.82 -19.69 11.70
CA LEU A 185 6.28 -19.54 13.06
C LEU A 185 5.09 -20.48 13.31
N TYR A 186 4.14 -20.58 12.38
CA TYR A 186 2.96 -21.43 12.56
C TYR A 186 3.31 -22.93 12.49
N SER A 187 4.39 -23.29 11.79
CA SER A 187 4.86 -24.68 11.75
C SER A 187 5.36 -25.20 13.09
N ILE A 188 5.69 -24.32 14.04
CA ILE A 188 5.98 -24.70 15.42
C ILE A 188 4.72 -25.30 16.07
N LEU A 189 3.56 -24.66 15.90
CA LEU A 189 2.27 -25.21 16.33
C LEU A 189 1.93 -26.49 15.55
N GLY A 190 2.30 -26.54 14.27
CA GLY A 190 2.17 -27.76 13.47
C GLY A 190 2.96 -28.94 14.05
N LYS A 191 4.17 -28.74 14.60
CA LYS A 191 4.90 -29.80 15.27
C LYS A 191 4.17 -30.34 16.50
N LEU A 192 3.50 -29.47 17.25
CA LEU A 192 2.65 -29.88 18.36
C LEU A 192 1.49 -30.77 17.87
N PHE A 193 0.81 -30.40 16.78
CA PHE A 193 -0.24 -31.25 16.19
C PHE A 193 0.32 -32.60 15.69
N ALA A 194 1.45 -32.58 14.98
CA ALA A 194 2.08 -33.82 14.51
C ALA A 194 2.41 -34.78 15.67
N LEU A 195 2.87 -34.23 16.81
CA LEU A 195 3.11 -34.97 18.04
C LEU A 195 1.82 -35.56 18.63
N ILE A 196 0.80 -34.72 18.87
CA ILE A 196 -0.49 -35.13 19.47
C ILE A 196 -1.15 -36.24 18.65
N PHE A 197 -1.12 -36.15 17.32
CA PHE A 197 -1.81 -37.08 16.43
C PHE A 197 -0.92 -38.22 15.91
N SER A 198 0.31 -38.33 16.42
CA SER A 198 1.29 -39.36 16.04
C SER A 198 1.59 -39.41 14.53
N VAL A 199 1.63 -38.24 13.88
CA VAL A 199 1.95 -38.11 12.44
C VAL A 199 3.45 -37.86 12.28
N LYS A 200 4.13 -38.72 11.51
CA LYS A 200 5.57 -38.61 11.29
C LYS A 200 5.89 -37.58 10.20
N LEU A 201 6.03 -36.32 10.59
CA LEU A 201 6.46 -35.22 9.71
C LEU A 201 7.68 -34.49 10.28
N SER A 202 8.65 -34.21 9.40
CA SER A 202 9.73 -33.28 9.71
C SER A 202 9.19 -31.85 9.80
N TYR A 203 9.89 -30.97 10.52
CA TYR A 203 9.50 -29.56 10.58
C TYR A 203 9.40 -28.95 9.18
N TRP A 204 10.27 -29.36 8.26
CA TRP A 204 10.26 -28.82 6.91
C TRP A 204 9.07 -29.27 6.06
N GLN A 205 8.57 -30.48 6.29
CA GLN A 205 7.33 -30.93 5.65
C GLN A 205 6.13 -30.14 6.17
N ILE A 206 6.13 -29.78 7.45
CA ILE A 206 5.08 -28.95 8.07
C ILE A 206 5.13 -27.53 7.51
N VAL A 207 6.31 -26.94 7.32
CA VAL A 207 6.44 -25.61 6.67
C VAL A 207 5.87 -25.64 5.25
N GLN A 208 6.17 -26.67 4.46
CA GLN A 208 5.60 -26.83 3.13
C GLN A 208 4.07 -26.95 3.17
N ILE A 209 3.53 -27.74 4.10
CA ILE A 209 2.09 -27.83 4.33
C ILE A 209 1.52 -26.46 4.68
N MET A 210 2.16 -25.70 5.59
CA MET A 210 1.69 -24.39 6.04
C MET A 210 1.63 -23.37 4.90
N MET A 211 2.60 -23.38 3.98
CA MET A 211 2.61 -22.50 2.80
C MET A 211 1.40 -22.71 1.88
N VAL A 212 0.86 -23.94 1.84
CA VAL A 212 -0.38 -24.24 1.11
C VAL A 212 -1.61 -24.04 1.99
N ALA A 213 -1.53 -24.40 3.27
CA ALA A 213 -2.63 -24.30 4.23
C ALA A 213 -3.07 -22.86 4.52
N ILE A 214 -2.19 -21.88 4.37
CA ILE A 214 -2.56 -20.48 4.58
C ILE A 214 -3.43 -19.91 3.45
N THR A 215 -3.55 -20.60 2.32
CA THR A 215 -4.25 -20.11 1.12
C THR A 215 -5.67 -19.62 1.40
N PRO A 216 -6.53 -20.36 2.12
CA PRO A 216 -7.90 -19.90 2.39
C PRO A 216 -7.94 -18.63 3.24
N ALA A 217 -6.99 -18.47 4.17
CA ALA A 217 -6.87 -17.25 4.97
C ALA A 217 -6.40 -16.06 4.14
N ILE A 218 -5.45 -16.25 3.22
CA ILE A 218 -5.03 -15.19 2.29
C ILE A 218 -6.19 -14.80 1.39
N VAL A 219 -6.83 -15.76 0.71
CA VAL A 219 -7.93 -15.49 -0.22
C VAL A 219 -9.09 -14.78 0.48
N LEU A 220 -9.46 -15.21 1.69
CA LEU A 220 -10.53 -14.57 2.45
C LEU A 220 -10.16 -13.13 2.85
N ALA A 221 -8.92 -12.89 3.28
CA ALA A 221 -8.45 -11.55 3.62
C ALA A 221 -8.52 -10.59 2.43
N GLU A 222 -8.11 -11.05 1.24
CA GLU A 222 -8.18 -10.23 0.03
C GLU A 222 -9.62 -9.92 -0.39
N ILE A 223 -10.53 -10.89 -0.30
CA ILE A 223 -11.96 -10.67 -0.59
C ILE A 223 -12.53 -9.64 0.39
N HIS A 224 -12.22 -9.77 1.67
CA HIS A 224 -12.70 -8.88 2.73
C HIS A 224 -12.23 -7.44 2.52
N HIS A 225 -10.92 -7.25 2.28
CA HIS A 225 -10.36 -5.94 1.95
C HIS A 225 -10.97 -5.35 0.68
N GLY A 226 -11.18 -6.18 -0.35
CA GLY A 226 -11.78 -5.75 -1.60
C GLY A 226 -13.23 -5.30 -1.50
N LEU A 227 -14.01 -5.99 -0.67
CA LEU A 227 -15.39 -5.61 -0.38
C LEU A 227 -15.51 -4.45 0.61
N ARG A 228 -14.39 -3.95 1.15
CA ARG A 228 -14.34 -2.91 2.20
C ARG A 228 -15.25 -3.23 3.39
N VAL A 229 -15.43 -4.52 3.68
CA VAL A 229 -16.14 -4.98 4.87
C VAL A 229 -15.16 -4.85 6.03
N SER A 230 -15.62 -4.56 7.24
CA SER A 230 -14.82 -4.64 8.46
C SER A 230 -15.32 -5.79 9.31
N ILE A 231 -14.40 -6.63 9.78
CA ILE A 231 -14.72 -7.76 10.67
C ILE A 231 -13.98 -7.51 11.97
N ALA A 232 -14.72 -7.57 13.09
CA ALA A 232 -14.11 -7.50 14.40
C ALA A 232 -13.11 -8.65 14.58
N HIS A 233 -11.90 -8.34 15.05
CA HIS A 233 -10.84 -9.33 15.29
C HIS A 233 -10.37 -10.09 14.03
N GLU A 234 -10.32 -9.43 12.87
CA GLU A 234 -9.87 -10.01 11.59
C GLU A 234 -8.56 -10.82 11.69
N MET A 235 -7.57 -10.31 12.44
CA MET A 235 -6.28 -10.99 12.60
C MET A 235 -6.44 -12.35 13.27
N LEU A 236 -7.30 -12.43 14.30
CA LEU A 236 -7.59 -13.66 15.00
C LEU A 236 -8.33 -14.64 14.09
N LEU A 237 -9.29 -14.15 13.29
CA LEU A 237 -10.01 -14.98 12.31
C LEU A 237 -9.05 -15.62 11.31
N TYR A 238 -8.18 -14.82 10.67
CA TYR A 238 -7.23 -15.32 9.67
C TYR A 238 -6.17 -16.24 10.27
N PHE A 239 -5.72 -15.94 11.49
CA PHE A 239 -4.86 -16.83 12.27
C PHE A 239 -5.53 -18.19 12.48
N LEU A 240 -6.73 -18.22 13.07
CA LEU A 240 -7.46 -19.45 13.36
C LEU A 240 -7.73 -20.25 12.08
N LEU A 241 -8.11 -19.59 10.99
CA LEU A 241 -8.33 -20.25 9.71
C LEU A 241 -7.04 -20.92 9.21
N GLY A 242 -5.91 -20.22 9.26
CA GLY A 242 -4.61 -20.79 8.91
C GLY A 242 -4.24 -22.01 9.78
N ILE A 243 -4.51 -21.94 11.08
CA ILE A 243 -4.26 -23.05 12.01
C ILE A 243 -5.18 -24.25 11.74
N VAL A 244 -6.46 -24.03 11.43
CA VAL A 244 -7.41 -25.09 11.07
C VAL A 244 -6.95 -25.83 9.81
N TYR A 245 -6.53 -25.11 8.77
CA TYR A 245 -6.03 -25.74 7.55
C TYR A 245 -4.67 -26.41 7.74
N LEU A 246 -3.80 -25.87 8.61
CA LEU A 246 -2.55 -26.53 8.98
C LEU A 246 -2.82 -27.87 9.66
N PHE A 247 -3.74 -27.88 10.64
CA PHE A 247 -4.20 -29.07 11.32
C PHE A 247 -4.77 -30.10 10.33
N TYR A 248 -5.63 -29.66 9.41
CA TYR A 248 -6.18 -30.50 8.35
C TYR A 248 -5.09 -31.12 7.47
N GLY A 249 -4.10 -30.32 7.06
CA GLY A 249 -2.97 -30.78 6.25
C GLY A 249 -2.10 -31.80 6.97
N ILE A 250 -1.89 -31.64 8.28
CA ILE A 250 -1.14 -32.60 9.11
C ILE A 250 -1.90 -33.92 9.24
N ILE A 251 -3.19 -33.90 9.61
CA ILE A 251 -4.00 -35.11 9.72
C ILE A 251 -4.11 -35.85 8.40
N SER A 252 -4.10 -35.12 7.27
CA SER A 252 -4.08 -35.74 5.95
C SER A 252 -2.87 -36.66 5.75
N ASN A 253 -1.77 -36.47 6.47
CA ASN A 253 -0.57 -37.31 6.40
C ASN A 253 -0.55 -38.46 7.41
N LYS A 254 -1.64 -38.68 8.16
CA LYS A 254 -1.80 -39.86 9.01
C LYS A 254 -2.09 -41.09 8.13
N ASN A 255 -1.33 -42.16 8.34
CA ASN A 255 -1.51 -43.45 7.67
C ASN A 255 -2.92 -44.01 7.91
#